data_AF-A0A1H6Z724-F1
#
_entry.id   AF-A0A1H6Z724-F1
#
_cell.length_a   1.000
_cell.length_b   1.000
_cell.length_c   1.000
_cell.angle_alpha   90.00
_cell.angle_beta   90.00
_cell.angle_gamma   90.00
#
_symmetry.space_group_name_H-M   'P 1'
#
loop_
_entity.id
_entity.type
_entity.pdbx_description
1 polymer ?
#
loop_
_entity_poly.entity_id
_entity_poly.type
_entity_poly.pdbx_seq_one_letter_code
_entity_poly.pdbx_strand_id
1 'polypeptide(L)'
;MSIALANSGDMQLELIQPLNDAPSLYRDFLQTGAQGIQHLAYWTEDKFDEWKAQLVSEGFEEGHAGRIGSQGRFAHYINRVFPGTVIEISETSGAKGDRFKQIRAAARDWDGSQPIRKIVV
;
A
#
# COMPACT_ATOMS: atom_id res chain seq x y z
N MET A 1 -7.10 11.49 -1.31
CA MET A 1 -6.21 10.81 -0.35
C MET A 1 -4.84 11.48 -0.42
N SER A 2 -4.16 11.63 0.70
CA SER A 2 -2.76 12.05 0.80
C SER A 2 -1.93 10.88 1.30
N ILE A 3 -0.69 10.78 0.82
CA ILE A 3 0.22 9.68 1.15
C ILE A 3 1.61 10.26 1.47
N ALA A 4 2.23 9.78 2.53
CA ALA A 4 3.66 9.96 2.79
C ALA A 4 4.36 8.60 2.84
N LEU A 5 5.51 8.50 2.17
CA LEU A 5 6.28 7.27 2.05
C LEU A 5 7.66 7.44 2.66
N ALA A 6 8.10 6.45 3.41
CA ALA A 6 9.44 6.38 4.00
C ALA A 6 9.97 4.93 3.94
N ASN A 7 11.26 4.73 4.18
CA ASN A 7 11.84 3.40 4.29
C ASN A 7 12.61 3.27 5.61
N SER A 8 12.48 2.10 6.24
CA SER A 8 13.30 1.64 7.36
C SER A 8 13.96 0.32 6.94
N GLY A 9 15.25 0.39 6.59
CA GLY A 9 15.92 -0.71 5.89
C GLY A 9 15.18 -1.05 4.59
N ASP A 10 14.75 -2.31 4.47
CA ASP A 10 14.03 -2.81 3.29
C ASP A 10 12.51 -2.63 3.37
N MET A 11 11.95 -2.32 4.55
CA MET A 11 10.52 -2.09 4.71
C MET A 11 10.16 -0.67 4.25
N GLN A 12 9.16 -0.55 3.37
CA GLN A 12 8.53 0.74 3.08
C GLN A 12 7.39 0.97 4.07
N LEU A 13 7.33 2.17 4.62
CA LEU A 13 6.26 2.65 5.49
C LEU A 13 5.40 3.62 4.70
N GLU A 14 4.10 3.41 4.72
CA GLU A 14 3.12 4.27 4.07
C GLU A 14 2.17 4.86 5.12
N LEU A 15 2.16 6.20 5.22
CA LEU A 15 1.18 6.93 6.01
C LEU A 15 0.08 7.43 5.08
N ILE A 16 -1.13 6.93 5.29
CA ILE A 16 -2.29 7.19 4.43
C ILE A 16 -3.29 8.08 5.16
N GLN A 17 -3.75 9.13 4.48
CA GLN A 17 -4.86 9.98 4.91
C GLN A 17 -5.96 10.01 3.84
N PRO A 18 -7.09 9.32 4.06
CA PRO A 18 -8.30 9.54 3.27
C PRO A 18 -8.74 11.02 3.37
N LEU A 19 -9.13 11.63 2.25
CA LEU A 19 -9.53 13.05 2.18
C LEU A 19 -11.02 13.23 1.90
N ASN A 20 -11.77 12.13 1.81
CA ASN A 20 -13.20 12.10 1.52
C ASN A 20 -13.81 10.80 2.08
N ASP A 21 -15.13 10.68 1.98
CA ASP A 21 -15.89 9.55 2.53
C ASP A 21 -16.13 8.41 1.53
N ALA A 22 -15.37 8.37 0.43
CA ALA A 22 -15.47 7.31 -0.55
C ALA A 22 -15.28 5.92 0.12
N PRO A 23 -16.07 4.90 -0.25
CA PRO A 23 -15.92 3.54 0.28
C PRO A 23 -14.50 3.02 0.13
N SER A 24 -13.89 2.64 1.25
CA SER A 24 -12.55 2.05 1.32
C SER A 24 -12.34 1.38 2.68
N LEU A 25 -11.47 0.38 2.71
CA LEU A 25 -11.08 -0.26 3.96
C LEU A 25 -10.35 0.71 4.91
N TYR A 26 -9.75 1.78 4.39
CA TYR A 26 -9.15 2.84 5.21
C TYR A 26 -10.23 3.59 6.00
N ARG A 27 -11.32 3.98 5.34
CA ARG A 27 -12.45 4.65 6.00
C ARG A 27 -13.06 3.75 7.07
N ASP A 28 -13.30 2.49 6.72
CA ASP A 28 -13.90 1.52 7.64
C ASP A 28 -12.99 1.28 8.85
N PHE A 29 -11.66 1.17 8.66
CA PHE A 29 -10.68 1.09 9.75
C PHE A 29 -10.76 2.31 10.70
N LEU A 30 -10.77 3.53 10.16
CA LEU A 30 -10.85 4.75 10.96
C LEU A 30 -12.18 4.89 11.69
N GLN A 31 -13.29 4.45 11.10
CA GLN A 31 -14.63 4.50 11.72
C GLN A 31 -14.75 3.61 12.96
N THR A 32 -13.89 2.60 13.12
CA THR A 32 -13.82 1.82 14.36
C THR A 32 -13.12 2.56 15.52
N GLY A 33 -12.56 3.74 15.26
CA GLY A 33 -11.69 4.46 16.20
C GLY A 33 -10.26 3.92 16.25
N ALA A 34 -9.90 2.96 15.38
CA ALA A 34 -8.58 2.36 15.33
C ALA A 34 -7.52 3.32 14.77
N GLN A 35 -6.28 3.10 15.20
CA GLN A 35 -5.07 3.75 14.71
C GLN A 35 -3.95 2.71 14.64
N GLY A 36 -2.95 2.95 13.80
CA GLY A 36 -1.79 2.08 13.64
C GLY A 36 -1.75 1.36 12.30
N ILE A 37 -1.25 0.13 12.29
CA ILE A 37 -1.06 -0.67 11.07
C ILE A 37 -2.44 -1.10 10.54
N GLN A 38 -2.74 -0.73 9.31
CA GLN A 38 -4.01 -1.07 8.66
C GLN A 38 -3.87 -2.27 7.71
N HIS A 39 -2.78 -2.35 6.95
CA HIS A 39 -2.50 -3.46 6.03
C HIS A 39 -1.00 -3.81 5.98
N LEU A 40 -0.71 -4.97 5.40
CA LEU A 40 0.62 -5.35 4.90
C LEU A 40 0.55 -5.55 3.39
N ALA A 41 1.46 -4.90 2.68
CA ALA A 41 1.52 -4.96 1.23
C ALA A 41 2.61 -5.92 0.74
N TYR A 42 2.25 -6.73 -0.26
CA TYR A 42 3.16 -7.60 -0.99
C TYR A 42 3.28 -7.11 -2.43
N TRP A 43 4.52 -6.98 -2.89
CA TRP A 43 4.80 -6.39 -4.19
C TRP A 43 5.16 -7.45 -5.21
N THR A 44 4.67 -7.25 -6.42
CA THR A 44 4.97 -8.11 -7.58
C THR A 44 5.19 -7.29 -8.83
N GLU A 45 6.01 -7.78 -9.74
CA GLU A 45 6.17 -7.16 -11.07
C GLU A 45 5.23 -7.79 -12.12
N ASP A 46 4.84 -9.06 -11.94
CA ASP A 46 4.15 -9.84 -12.99
C ASP A 46 3.09 -10.85 -12.47
N LYS A 47 3.02 -11.15 -11.17
CA LYS A 47 2.12 -12.16 -10.58
C LYS A 47 0.80 -11.63 -10.01
N PHE A 48 0.38 -10.42 -10.35
CA PHE A 48 -0.79 -9.80 -9.71
C PHE A 48 -2.06 -10.65 -9.83
N ASP A 49 -2.35 -11.15 -11.03
CA ASP A 49 -3.55 -11.95 -11.29
C ASP A 49 -3.46 -13.35 -10.67
N GLU A 50 -2.26 -13.94 -10.59
CA GLU A 50 -1.99 -15.20 -9.89
C GLU A 50 -2.28 -15.05 -8.39
N TRP A 51 -1.72 -14.03 -7.74
CA TRP A 51 -1.90 -13.80 -6.31
C TRP A 51 -3.34 -13.42 -5.97
N LYS A 52 -4.01 -12.64 -6.82
CA LYS A 52 -5.44 -12.38 -6.70
C LYS A 52 -6.24 -13.69 -6.71
N ALA A 53 -6.00 -14.56 -7.69
CA ALA A 53 -6.70 -15.84 -7.79
C ALA A 53 -6.45 -16.73 -6.57
N GLN A 54 -5.20 -16.76 -6.08
CA GLN A 54 -4.83 -17.49 -4.87
C GLN A 54 -5.59 -16.98 -3.65
N LEU A 55 -5.56 -15.68 -3.36
CA LEU A 55 -6.25 -15.08 -2.22
C LEU A 55 -7.75 -15.39 -2.23
N VAL A 56 -8.39 -15.25 -3.40
CA VAL A 56 -9.82 -15.58 -3.56
C VAL A 56 -10.07 -17.06 -3.29
N SER A 57 -9.21 -17.97 -3.79
CA SER A 57 -9.35 -19.41 -3.55
C SER A 57 -9.18 -19.80 -2.08
N GLU A 58 -8.43 -19.00 -1.31
CA GLU A 58 -8.21 -19.15 0.13
C GLU A 58 -9.31 -18.45 0.97
N GLY A 59 -10.34 -17.92 0.33
CA GLY A 59 -11.50 -17.31 0.99
C GLY A 59 -11.31 -15.85 1.40
N PHE A 60 -10.33 -15.15 0.85
CA PHE A 60 -10.24 -13.71 1.00
C PHE A 60 -11.22 -12.99 0.05
N GLU A 61 -11.80 -11.89 0.55
CA GLU A 61 -12.69 -11.02 -0.20
C GLU A 61 -11.97 -9.72 -0.57
N GLU A 62 -12.11 -9.26 -1.82
CA GLU A 62 -11.59 -7.96 -2.26
C GLU A 62 -12.41 -6.85 -1.58
N GLY A 63 -11.78 -6.06 -0.72
CA GLY A 63 -12.43 -4.93 -0.06
C GLY A 63 -12.42 -3.67 -0.93
N HIS A 64 -11.29 -3.38 -1.57
CA HIS A 64 -11.20 -2.35 -2.61
C HIS A 64 -9.96 -2.55 -3.49
N ALA A 65 -9.99 -1.96 -4.69
CA ALA A 65 -8.88 -1.98 -5.63
C ALA A 65 -8.73 -0.65 -6.35
N GLY A 66 -7.56 -0.43 -6.95
CA GLY A 66 -7.28 0.77 -7.71
C GLY A 66 -6.04 0.64 -8.59
N ARG A 67 -5.63 1.77 -9.17
CA ARG A 67 -4.46 1.85 -10.02
C ARG A 67 -3.75 3.19 -9.87
N ILE A 68 -2.43 3.16 -9.83
CA ILE A 68 -1.55 4.33 -9.93
C ILE A 68 -0.96 4.34 -11.34
N GLY A 69 -1.30 5.37 -12.12
CA GLY A 69 -0.93 5.44 -13.54
C GLY A 69 -1.55 4.31 -14.37
N SER A 70 -0.91 3.92 -15.47
CA SER A 70 -1.41 2.87 -16.37
C SER A 70 -1.05 1.45 -15.93
N GLN A 71 0.02 1.25 -15.14
CA GLN A 71 0.56 -0.09 -14.81
C GLN A 71 0.58 -0.43 -13.31
N GLY A 72 0.32 0.52 -12.39
CA GLY A 72 0.44 0.25 -10.95
C GLY A 72 -0.84 -0.23 -10.31
N ARG A 73 -1.35 -1.44 -10.62
CA ARG A 73 -2.51 -2.01 -9.91
C ARG A 73 -2.23 -2.20 -8.42
N PHE A 74 -3.27 -2.11 -7.62
CA PHE A 74 -3.26 -2.58 -6.23
C PHE A 74 -4.66 -3.06 -5.84
N ALA A 75 -4.73 -4.02 -4.92
CA ALA A 75 -5.99 -4.52 -4.38
C ALA A 75 -5.79 -4.98 -2.93
N HIS A 76 -6.77 -4.67 -2.09
CA HIS A 76 -6.80 -5.02 -0.68
C HIS A 76 -7.80 -6.13 -0.42
N TYR A 77 -7.39 -7.08 0.40
CA TYR A 77 -8.11 -8.31 0.69
C TYR A 77 -8.29 -8.48 2.19
N ILE A 78 -9.49 -8.93 2.57
CA ILE A 78 -9.86 -9.23 3.94
C ILE A 78 -10.28 -10.68 4.06
N ASN A 79 -9.98 -11.31 5.20
CA ASN A 79 -10.54 -12.60 5.56
C ASN A 79 -11.02 -12.51 7.02
N ARG A 80 -12.31 -12.76 7.25
CA ARG A 80 -12.93 -12.61 8.57
C ARG A 80 -12.42 -13.63 9.59
N VAL A 81 -11.85 -14.74 9.13
CA VAL A 81 -11.23 -15.77 10.00
C VAL A 81 -9.87 -15.30 10.54
N PHE A 82 -9.19 -14.41 9.83
CA PHE A 82 -7.90 -13.83 10.21
C PHE A 82 -8.07 -12.34 10.54
N PRO A 83 -8.71 -11.99 11.67
CA PRO A 83 -9.00 -10.60 12.00
C PRO A 83 -7.70 -9.81 12.19
N GLY A 84 -7.70 -8.56 11.73
CA GLY A 84 -6.67 -7.57 12.06
C GLY A 84 -5.49 -7.46 11.08
N THR A 85 -5.47 -8.20 9.97
CA THR A 85 -4.47 -7.97 8.90
C THR A 85 -5.16 -7.90 7.54
N VAL A 86 -5.28 -6.69 7.00
CA VAL A 86 -5.63 -6.51 5.58
C VAL A 86 -4.38 -6.83 4.75
N ILE A 87 -4.53 -7.64 3.71
CA ILE A 87 -3.45 -7.93 2.76
C ILE A 87 -3.63 -7.05 1.54
N GLU A 88 -2.61 -6.27 1.18
CA GLU A 88 -2.53 -5.65 -0.13
C GLU A 88 -1.61 -6.47 -1.04
N ILE A 89 -2.04 -6.67 -2.29
CA ILE A 89 -1.12 -7.00 -3.38
C ILE A 89 -1.00 -5.78 -4.29
N SER A 90 0.23 -5.47 -4.69
CA SER A 90 0.53 -4.26 -5.44
C SER A 90 1.52 -4.55 -6.56
N GLU A 91 1.15 -4.15 -7.77
CA GLU A 91 2.10 -4.12 -8.87
C GLU A 91 3.10 -2.99 -8.69
N THR A 92 4.37 -3.34 -8.85
CA THR A 92 5.50 -2.41 -8.85
C THR A 92 6.20 -2.37 -10.20
N SER A 93 5.60 -2.88 -11.27
CA SER A 93 6.15 -2.73 -12.62
C SER A 93 6.12 -1.26 -13.07
N GLY A 94 7.17 -0.85 -13.78
CA GLY A 94 7.30 0.49 -14.35
C GLY A 94 7.47 1.62 -13.32
N ALA A 95 6.90 2.80 -13.64
CA ALA A 95 7.19 4.05 -12.94
C ALA A 95 6.87 4.03 -11.43
N LYS A 96 5.91 3.22 -11.00
CA LYS A 96 5.59 3.05 -9.57
C LYS A 96 6.75 2.40 -8.82
N GLY A 97 7.29 1.28 -9.33
CA GLY A 97 8.44 0.62 -8.73
C GLY A 97 9.69 1.48 -8.76
N ASP A 98 9.93 2.21 -9.86
CA ASP A 98 11.06 3.13 -9.95
C ASP A 98 10.99 4.23 -8.88
N ARG A 99 9.79 4.75 -8.60
CA ARG A 99 9.56 5.71 -7.52
C ARG A 99 9.84 5.09 -6.15
N PHE A 100 9.41 3.85 -5.90
CA PHE A 100 9.73 3.16 -4.64
C PHE A 100 11.24 2.93 -4.48
N LYS A 101 11.95 2.58 -5.56
CA LYS A 101 13.43 2.47 -5.56
C LYS A 101 14.09 3.81 -5.23
N GLN A 102 13.60 4.92 -5.78
CA GLN A 102 14.09 6.27 -5.47
C GLN A 102 13.90 6.64 -4.00
N ILE A 103 12.72 6.35 -3.43
CA ILE A 103 12.43 6.62 -2.01
C ILE A 103 13.37 5.81 -1.12
N ARG A 104 13.54 4.51 -1.40
CA ARG A 104 14.48 3.64 -0.66
C ARG A 104 15.92 4.16 -0.75
N ALA A 105 16.36 4.59 -1.93
CA ALA A 105 17.70 5.17 -2.11
C ALA A 105 17.88 6.46 -1.29
N ALA A 106 16.87 7.34 -1.28
CA ALA A 106 16.90 8.60 -0.54
C ALA A 106 16.85 8.43 0.99
N ALA A 107 16.41 7.27 1.49
CA ALA A 107 16.37 6.94 2.90
C ALA A 107 17.68 6.33 3.43
N ARG A 108 18.52 5.72 2.57
CA ARG A 108 19.68 4.92 2.98
C ARG A 108 20.69 5.70 3.83
N ASP A 109 21.07 6.87 3.34
CA ASP A 109 22.11 7.70 3.95
C ASP A 109 21.52 8.97 4.58
N TRP A 110 20.23 8.91 4.95
CA TRP A 110 19.53 10.06 5.48
C TRP A 110 19.95 10.36 6.92
N ASP A 111 20.42 11.59 7.15
CA ASP A 111 20.92 12.10 8.43
C ASP A 111 19.84 12.68 9.36
N GLY A 112 18.56 12.59 8.98
CA GLY A 112 17.44 13.21 9.70
C GLY A 112 17.08 14.63 9.23
N SER A 113 17.88 15.26 8.37
CA SER A 113 17.61 16.61 7.87
C SER A 113 16.59 16.63 6.72
N GLN A 114 15.72 17.65 6.67
CA GLN A 114 14.66 17.76 5.66
C GLN A 114 13.77 16.50 5.57
N PRO A 115 13.05 16.14 6.65
CA PRO A 115 12.26 14.90 6.74
C PRO A 115 11.07 14.86 5.77
N ILE A 116 10.60 16.02 5.30
CA ILE A 116 9.47 16.13 4.38
C ILE A 116 9.99 16.63 3.04
N ARG A 117 9.98 15.75 2.03
CA ARG A 117 10.41 16.04 0.66
C ARG A 117 9.23 15.82 -0.28
N LYS A 118 8.82 16.87 -0.99
CA LYS A 118 7.72 16.76 -1.96
C LYS A 118 8.23 16.02 -3.20
N ILE A 119 7.54 14.96 -3.58
CA ILE A 119 7.77 14.29 -4.86
C ILE A 119 7.06 15.12 -5.94
N VAL A 120 7.83 15.77 -6.79
CA VAL A 120 7.29 16.48 -7.96
C VAL A 120 6.85 15.42 -8.98
N VAL A 121 5.62 15.53 -9.46
CA VAL A 121 4.99 14.58 -10.39
C VAL A 121 5.06 15.13 -11.81
#